data_AF-A0A953R8L0-F1
#
_entry.id   AF-A0A953R8L0-F1
#
_cell.length_a   1.000
_cell.length_b   1.000
_cell.length_c   1.000
_cell.angle_alpha   90.00
_cell.angle_beta   90.00
_cell.angle_gamma   90.00
#
_symmetry.space_group_name_H-M   'P 1'
#
loop_
_entity.id
_entity.type
_entity.pdbx_description
1 polymer ?
#
loop_
_entity_poly.entity_id
_entity_poly.type
_entity_poly.pdbx_seq_one_letter_code
_entity_poly.pdbx_strand_id
1 'polypeptide(L)'
;MRFSQTSVTELQTEIRRSEELRYAHRLHGVFLLAKGMTYQAVAKALGESTRTLANWVHRYRLHGLSGLHEETRSGRPPRLSETQCSEIATVTCRPPEDSGLAGTNWTARLLAEWIDRRFAIRLSPRQCRRLLREPGRPGTPN
;
A
#
# COMPACT_ATOMS: atom_id res chain seq x y z
N MET A 1 -2.70 23.98 33.94
CA MET A 1 -2.05 22.64 33.87
C MET A 1 -1.10 22.66 32.68
N ARG A 2 0.23 22.57 32.88
CA ARG A 2 1.21 22.49 31.78
C ARG A 2 1.74 21.07 31.71
N PHE A 3 1.45 20.36 30.63
CA PHE A 3 2.07 19.08 30.35
C PHE A 3 3.50 19.27 29.83
N SER A 4 4.40 18.34 30.13
CA SER A 4 5.74 18.32 29.55
C SER A 4 5.67 18.03 28.04
N GLN A 5 6.66 18.48 27.27
CA GLN A 5 6.73 18.21 25.83
C GLN A 5 6.80 16.71 25.51
N THR A 6 7.40 15.92 26.41
CA THR A 6 7.45 14.46 26.34
C THR A 6 6.05 13.85 26.42
N SER A 7 5.22 14.32 27.37
CA SER A 7 3.84 13.84 27.54
C SER A 7 2.99 14.12 26.30
N VAL A 8 3.15 15.29 25.67
CA VAL A 8 2.43 15.63 24.42
C VAL A 8 2.81 14.69 23.28
N THR A 9 4.09 14.35 23.17
CA THR A 9 4.61 13.48 22.11
C THR A 9 4.16 12.03 22.29
N GLU A 10 4.12 11.55 23.52
CA GLU A 10 3.58 10.22 23.87
C GLU A 10 2.10 10.11 23.47
N LEU A 11 1.28 11.10 23.84
CA LEU A 11 -0.14 11.14 23.46
C LEU A 11 -0.32 11.18 21.94
N GLN A 12 0.48 11.98 21.23
CA GLN A 12 0.45 11.99 19.76
C GLN A 12 0.85 10.65 19.15
N THR A 13 1.80 9.95 19.77
CA THR A 13 2.23 8.62 19.30
C THR A 13 1.12 7.61 19.50
N GLU A 14 0.42 7.64 20.64
CA GLU A 14 -0.70 6.75 20.90
C GLU A 14 -1.88 7.02 19.97
N ILE A 15 -2.21 8.29 19.70
CA ILE A 15 -3.22 8.68 18.69
C ILE A 15 -2.87 8.10 17.31
N ARG A 16 -1.58 8.04 16.98
CA ARG A 16 -1.10 7.51 15.71
C ARG A 16 -1.00 5.99 15.69
N ARG A 17 -1.23 5.29 16.80
CA ARG A 17 -1.03 3.84 16.90
C ARG A 17 -2.13 3.02 16.24
N SER A 18 -3.40 3.34 16.52
CA SER A 18 -4.54 2.59 15.98
C SER A 18 -5.27 3.37 14.88
N GLU A 19 -5.91 2.64 13.96
CA GLU A 19 -6.72 3.25 12.91
C GLU A 19 -7.90 4.03 13.49
N GLU A 20 -8.57 3.48 14.49
CA GLU A 20 -9.70 4.11 15.17
C GLU A 20 -9.32 5.46 15.81
N LEU A 21 -8.16 5.53 16.48
CA LEU A 21 -7.68 6.78 17.08
C LEU A 21 -7.31 7.80 16.01
N ARG A 22 -6.68 7.37 14.90
CA ARG A 22 -6.41 8.24 13.75
C ARG A 22 -7.70 8.76 13.13
N TYR A 23 -8.73 7.92 13.01
CA TYR A 23 -10.04 8.32 12.53
C TYR A 23 -10.69 9.35 13.46
N ALA A 24 -10.76 9.07 14.77
CA ALA A 24 -11.32 9.98 15.76
C ALA A 24 -10.59 11.33 15.78
N HIS A 25 -9.28 11.33 15.64
CA HIS A 25 -8.47 12.54 15.56
C HIS A 25 -8.80 13.41 14.33
N ARG A 26 -8.95 12.78 13.16
CA ARG A 26 -9.36 13.47 11.92
C ARG A 26 -10.78 14.00 12.02
N LEU A 27 -11.70 13.19 12.56
CA LEU A 27 -13.09 13.55 12.80
C LEU A 27 -13.19 14.79 13.69
N HIS A 28 -12.43 14.81 14.79
CA HIS A 28 -12.41 15.95 15.69
C HIS A 28 -11.85 17.21 15.00
N GLY A 29 -10.78 17.09 14.22
CA GLY A 29 -10.25 18.21 13.44
C GLY A 29 -11.25 18.80 12.45
N VAL A 30 -11.95 17.96 11.70
CA VAL A 30 -13.00 18.42 10.76
C VAL A 30 -14.19 19.01 11.53
N PHE A 31 -14.58 18.42 12.66
CA PHE A 31 -15.64 18.95 13.52
C PHE A 31 -15.32 20.37 14.03
N LEU A 32 -14.10 20.62 14.51
CA LEU A 32 -13.68 21.95 14.99
C LEU A 32 -13.73 23.00 13.87
N LEU A 33 -13.31 22.63 12.65
CA LEU A 33 -13.41 23.50 11.48
C LEU A 33 -14.87 23.76 11.07
N ALA A 34 -15.72 22.73 11.15
CA ALA A 34 -17.16 22.87 10.90
C ALA A 34 -17.84 23.78 11.94
N LYS A 35 -17.30 23.88 13.16
CA LYS A 35 -17.72 24.83 14.19
C LYS A 35 -17.21 26.27 13.96
N GLY A 36 -16.48 26.53 12.87
CA GLY A 36 -16.02 27.86 12.49
C GLY A 36 -14.63 28.22 13.05
N MET A 37 -13.91 27.28 13.66
CA MET A 37 -12.52 27.55 14.05
C MET A 37 -11.63 27.70 12.82
N THR A 38 -10.59 28.54 12.93
CA THR A 38 -9.64 28.73 11.83
C THR A 38 -8.71 27.52 11.70
N TYR A 39 -8.22 27.27 10.47
CA TYR A 39 -7.21 26.24 10.21
C TYR A 39 -5.97 26.39 11.11
N GLN A 40 -5.53 27.62 11.38
CA GLN A 40 -4.37 27.87 12.24
C GLN A 40 -4.62 27.47 13.69
N ALA A 41 -5.79 27.78 14.23
CA ALA A 41 -6.15 27.42 15.61
C ALA A 41 -6.25 25.90 15.78
N VAL A 42 -6.92 25.22 14.85
CA VAL A 42 -7.08 23.76 14.88
C VAL A 42 -5.73 23.06 14.67
N ALA A 43 -4.90 23.55 13.75
CA ALA A 43 -3.55 23.03 13.50
C ALA A 43 -2.70 23.06 14.78
N LYS A 44 -2.72 24.20 15.48
CA LYS A 44 -2.02 24.38 16.75
C LYS A 44 -2.57 23.46 17.85
N ALA A 45 -3.89 23.30 17.93
CA ALA A 45 -4.53 22.47 18.96
C ALA A 45 -4.25 20.97 18.77
N LEU A 46 -4.24 20.49 17.52
CA LEU A 46 -4.06 19.07 17.19
C LEU A 46 -2.61 18.69 16.88
N GLY A 47 -1.70 19.66 16.76
CA GLY A 47 -0.31 19.41 16.37
C GLY A 47 -0.18 18.94 14.92
N GLU A 48 -1.04 19.46 14.04
CA GLU A 48 -1.10 19.13 12.61
C GLU A 48 -0.81 20.34 11.75
N SER A 49 -0.51 20.11 10.47
CA SER A 49 -0.36 21.22 9.52
C SER A 49 -1.72 21.68 8.99
N THR A 50 -1.84 22.98 8.66
CA THR A 50 -3.05 23.52 7.99
C THR A 50 -3.34 22.79 6.67
N ARG A 51 -2.31 22.36 5.94
CA ARG A 51 -2.42 21.53 4.74
C ARG A 51 -3.02 20.16 5.04
N THR A 52 -2.61 19.50 6.12
CA THR A 52 -3.17 18.21 6.55
C THR A 52 -4.66 18.35 6.83
N LEU A 53 -5.05 19.38 7.56
CA LEU A 53 -6.45 19.68 7.87
C LEU A 53 -7.26 19.97 6.60
N ALA A 54 -6.73 20.76 5.67
CA ALA A 54 -7.39 21.06 4.40
C ALA A 54 -7.63 19.77 3.59
N ASN A 55 -6.67 18.85 3.59
CA ASN A 55 -6.84 17.54 2.94
C ASN A 55 -7.94 16.71 3.61
N TRP A 56 -8.03 16.70 4.95
CA TRP A 56 -9.11 15.99 5.65
C TRP A 56 -10.48 16.56 5.32
N VAL A 57 -10.62 17.89 5.32
CA VAL A 57 -11.85 18.58 4.92
C VAL A 57 -12.21 18.27 3.47
N HIS A 58 -11.23 18.28 2.57
CA HIS A 58 -11.45 17.94 1.17
C HIS A 58 -11.97 16.50 1.01
N ARG A 59 -11.33 15.52 1.64
CA ARG A 59 -11.80 14.12 1.61
C ARG A 59 -13.17 13.94 2.24
N TYR A 60 -13.45 14.63 3.35
CA TYR A 60 -14.79 14.63 3.96
C TYR A 60 -15.85 15.21 3.02
N ARG A 61 -15.55 16.28 2.30
CA ARG A 61 -16.49 16.86 1.32
C ARG A 61 -16.75 15.94 0.13
N LEU A 62 -15.76 15.14 -0.28
CA LEU A 62 -15.89 14.20 -1.40
C LEU A 62 -16.56 12.88 -1.02
N HIS A 63 -16.26 12.35 0.17
CA HIS A 63 -16.61 10.98 0.55
C HIS A 63 -17.41 10.88 1.86
N GLY A 64 -17.70 12.00 2.53
CA GLY A 64 -18.33 11.99 3.85
C GLY A 64 -17.42 11.37 4.92
N LEU A 65 -18.00 10.64 5.86
CA LEU A 65 -17.25 10.00 6.96
C LEU A 65 -16.23 8.97 6.47
N SER A 66 -16.49 8.28 5.36
CA SER A 66 -15.54 7.30 4.82
C SER A 66 -14.22 7.95 4.37
N GLY A 67 -14.24 9.21 3.94
CA GLY A 67 -13.03 9.97 3.59
C GLY A 67 -12.11 10.29 4.79
N LEU A 68 -12.56 10.02 6.01
CA LEU A 68 -11.75 10.16 7.22
C LEU A 68 -11.09 8.86 7.64
N HIS A 69 -11.55 7.71 7.14
CA HIS A 69 -10.88 6.43 7.36
C HIS A 69 -9.50 6.41 6.69
N GLU A 70 -8.66 5.48 7.12
CA GLU A 70 -7.41 5.22 6.44
C GLU A 70 -7.72 4.47 5.14
N GLU A 71 -7.39 5.10 4.01
CA GLU A 71 -7.32 4.35 2.77
C GLU A 71 -6.18 3.36 2.91
N THR A 72 -6.45 2.07 2.69
CA THR A 72 -5.40 1.10 2.41
C THR A 72 -4.56 1.68 1.28
N ARG A 73 -3.35 2.14 1.63
CA ARG A 73 -2.40 2.64 0.65
C ARG A 73 -2.08 1.48 -0.28
N SER A 74 -2.76 1.41 -1.42
CA SER A 74 -2.25 0.61 -2.53
C SER A 74 -0.88 1.20 -2.81
N GLY A 75 0.17 0.42 -2.56
CA GLY A 75 1.53 0.83 -2.94
C GLY A 75 1.60 1.13 -4.44
N ARG A 76 2.82 1.34 -4.97
CA ARG A 76 2.99 1.44 -6.42
C ARG A 76 2.25 0.27 -7.09
N PRO A 77 1.33 0.52 -8.04
CA PRO A 77 0.56 -0.54 -8.65
C PRO A 77 1.51 -1.63 -9.13
N PRO A 78 1.24 -2.91 -8.80
CA PRO A 78 2.11 -3.99 -9.21
C PRO A 78 2.20 -3.97 -10.74
N ARG A 79 3.42 -4.21 -11.27
CA ARG A 79 3.62 -4.26 -12.74
C ARG A 79 2.80 -5.37 -13.40
N LEU A 80 2.40 -6.36 -12.62
CA LEU A 80 1.54 -7.46 -13.03
C LEU A 80 0.18 -7.29 -12.35
N SER A 81 -0.89 -7.43 -13.13
CA SER A 81 -2.25 -7.59 -12.61
C SER A 81 -2.42 -8.93 -11.90
N GLU A 82 -3.45 -9.06 -11.09
CA GLU A 82 -3.77 -10.30 -10.37
C GLU A 82 -4.00 -11.47 -11.34
N THR A 83 -4.67 -11.22 -12.47
CA THR A 83 -4.87 -12.22 -13.53
C THR A 83 -3.55 -12.70 -14.13
N GLN A 84 -2.61 -11.79 -14.39
CA GLN A 84 -1.26 -12.14 -14.87
C GLN A 84 -0.47 -12.93 -13.82
N CYS A 85 -0.59 -12.58 -12.54
CA CYS A 85 0.04 -13.33 -11.44
C CYS A 85 -0.48 -14.77 -11.35
N SER A 86 -1.79 -14.95 -11.52
CA SER A 86 -2.46 -16.26 -11.55
C SER A 86 -2.03 -17.08 -12.76
N GLU A 87 -1.96 -16.48 -13.95
CA GLU A 87 -1.49 -17.17 -15.16
C GLU A 87 -0.03 -17.63 -15.02
N ILE A 88 0.84 -16.77 -14.47
CA ILE A 88 2.22 -17.16 -14.13
C ILE A 88 2.22 -18.35 -13.15
N ALA A 89 1.30 -18.40 -12.18
CA ALA A 89 1.18 -19.53 -11.26
C ALA A 89 0.89 -20.83 -11.99
N THR A 90 -0.11 -20.82 -12.86
CA THR A 90 -0.54 -21.99 -13.60
C THR A 90 0.55 -22.49 -14.54
N VAL A 91 1.23 -21.58 -15.24
CA VAL A 91 2.27 -21.91 -16.20
C VAL A 91 3.54 -22.43 -15.51
N THR A 92 3.89 -21.88 -14.35
CA THR A 92 5.05 -22.36 -13.58
C THR A 92 4.85 -23.74 -12.93
N CYS A 93 3.63 -24.25 -12.87
CA CYS A 93 3.34 -25.64 -12.46
C CYS A 93 3.66 -26.69 -13.54
N ARG A 94 3.95 -26.27 -14.77
CA ARG A 94 4.33 -27.15 -15.89
C ARG A 94 5.77 -26.88 -16.29
N PRO A 95 6.48 -27.80 -16.96
CA PRO A 95 7.83 -27.53 -17.43
C PRO A 95 7.84 -26.39 -18.48
N PRO A 96 8.89 -25.57 -18.55
CA PRO A 96 8.99 -24.45 -19.50
C PRO A 96 8.83 -24.86 -20.97
N GLU A 97 9.13 -26.11 -21.31
CA GLU A 97 8.98 -26.68 -22.65
C GLU A 97 7.54 -26.61 -23.17
N ASP A 98 6.54 -26.80 -22.30
CA ASP A 98 5.11 -26.67 -22.62
C ASP A 98 4.75 -25.23 -23.04
N SER A 99 5.59 -24.26 -22.68
CA SER A 99 5.45 -22.84 -23.04
C SER A 99 6.38 -22.41 -24.18
N GLY A 100 7.01 -23.36 -24.88
CA GLY A 100 7.91 -23.10 -26.00
C GLY A 100 9.28 -22.55 -25.59
N LEU A 101 9.73 -22.83 -24.35
CA LEU A 101 11.04 -22.43 -23.84
C LEU A 101 11.97 -23.63 -23.62
N ALA A 102 13.24 -23.46 -23.97
CA ALA A 102 14.24 -24.51 -23.79
C ALA A 102 14.71 -24.58 -22.32
N GLY A 103 14.19 -25.55 -21.56
CA GLY A 103 14.64 -25.86 -20.21
C GLY A 103 13.74 -26.84 -19.46
N THR A 104 14.32 -27.62 -18.56
CA THR A 104 13.60 -28.62 -17.73
C THR A 104 12.98 -28.03 -16.47
N ASN A 105 13.49 -26.89 -15.99
CA ASN A 105 12.99 -26.22 -14.78
C ASN A 105 12.85 -24.71 -15.01
N TRP A 106 11.89 -24.08 -14.34
CA TRP A 106 11.73 -22.63 -14.36
C TRP A 106 12.92 -21.93 -13.70
N THR A 107 13.68 -21.21 -14.51
CA THR A 107 14.68 -20.27 -14.00
C THR A 107 14.14 -18.85 -14.06
N ALA A 108 14.71 -17.95 -13.27
CA ALA A 108 14.32 -16.54 -13.29
C ALA A 108 14.50 -15.88 -14.66
N ARG A 109 15.44 -16.37 -15.48
CA ARG A 109 15.66 -15.89 -16.85
C ARG A 109 14.56 -16.36 -17.79
N LEU A 110 14.22 -17.65 -17.74
CA LEU A 110 13.12 -18.22 -18.53
C LEU A 110 11.78 -17.57 -18.17
N LEU A 111 11.54 -17.31 -16.88
CA LEU A 111 10.34 -16.60 -16.46
C LEU A 111 10.30 -15.15 -16.94
N ALA A 112 11.43 -14.43 -16.91
CA ALA A 112 11.49 -13.07 -17.44
C ALA A 112 11.20 -13.03 -18.95
N GLU A 113 11.77 -13.98 -19.70
CA GLU A 113 11.54 -14.12 -21.14
C GLU A 113 10.09 -14.48 -21.46
N TRP A 114 9.49 -15.41 -20.71
CA TRP A 114 8.08 -15.77 -20.87
C TRP A 114 7.15 -14.57 -20.62
N ILE A 115 7.37 -13.83 -19.54
CA ILE A 115 6.57 -12.64 -19.18
C ILE A 115 6.71 -11.54 -20.24
N ASP A 116 7.91 -11.32 -20.77
CA ASP A 116 8.12 -10.32 -21.83
C ASP A 116 7.41 -10.75 -23.12
N ARG A 117 7.51 -12.02 -23.53
CA ARG A 117 6.82 -12.55 -24.71
C ARG A 117 5.29 -12.51 -24.59
N ARG A 118 4.76 -12.83 -23.40
CA ARG A 118 3.31 -12.99 -23.17
C ARG A 118 2.60 -11.68 -22.86
N PHE A 119 3.24 -10.79 -22.10
CA PHE A 119 2.63 -9.57 -21.58
C PHE A 119 3.34 -8.28 -21.99
N ALA A 120 4.46 -8.34 -22.72
CA ALA A 120 5.31 -7.18 -23.06
C ALA A 120 5.79 -6.41 -21.81
N ILE A 121 5.97 -7.12 -20.69
CA ILE A 121 6.42 -6.54 -19.42
C ILE A 121 7.83 -7.02 -19.10
N ARG A 122 8.77 -6.08 -19.02
CA ARG A 122 10.14 -6.37 -18.60
C ARG A 122 10.26 -6.39 -17.08
N LEU A 123 10.50 -7.58 -16.55
CA LEU A 123 10.86 -7.80 -15.15
C LEU A 123 12.34 -8.17 -15.04
N SER A 124 12.98 -7.68 -13.98
CA SER A 124 14.35 -8.09 -13.67
C SER A 124 14.40 -9.54 -13.16
N PRO A 125 15.52 -10.27 -13.35
CA PRO A 125 15.67 -11.61 -12.80
C PRO A 125 15.43 -11.69 -11.29
N ARG A 126 15.69 -10.61 -10.54
CA ARG A 126 15.42 -10.54 -9.10
C ARG A 126 13.92 -10.54 -8.78
N GLN A 127 13.11 -9.85 -9.59
CA GLN A 127 11.65 -9.86 -9.48
C GLN A 127 11.08 -11.24 -9.85
N CYS A 128 11.60 -11.87 -10.90
CA CYS A 128 11.21 -13.21 -11.31
C CYS A 128 11.58 -14.27 -10.25
N ARG A 129 12.76 -14.18 -9.62
CA ARG A 129 13.09 -15.06 -8.48
C ARG A 129 12.11 -14.91 -7.32
N ARG A 130 11.64 -13.69 -7.04
CA ARG A 130 10.62 -13.46 -6.00
C ARG A 130 9.31 -14.16 -6.37
N LEU A 131 8.86 -14.04 -7.62
CA LEU A 131 7.66 -14.71 -8.12
C LEU A 131 7.76 -16.24 -8.13
N LEU A 132 8.97 -16.80 -8.24
CA LEU A 132 9.22 -18.24 -8.14
C LEU A 132 9.33 -18.74 -6.68
N ARG A 133 9.65 -17.86 -5.73
CA ARG A 133 9.80 -18.20 -4.30
C ARG A 133 8.53 -18.03 -3.47
N GLU A 134 7.48 -17.42 -4.03
CA GLU A 134 6.20 -17.32 -3.34
C GLU A 134 5.63 -18.74 -3.11
N PRO A 135 5.27 -19.09 -1.85
CA PRO A 135 4.89 -20.45 -1.49
C PRO A 135 3.62 -20.89 -2.23
N GLY A 136 3.68 -22.03 -2.92
CA GLY A 136 2.55 -22.61 -3.65
C GLY A 136 2.81 -23.06 -5.10
N ARG A 137 4.07 -23.09 -5.57
CA ARG A 137 4.41 -23.52 -6.94
C ARG A 137 5.55 -24.55 -6.92
N PRO A 138 5.43 -25.73 -7.57
CA PRO A 138 6.48 -26.74 -7.56
C PRO A 138 7.64 -26.31 -8.46
N GLY A 139 8.87 -26.36 -7.93
CA GLY A 139 10.08 -26.16 -8.75
C GLY A 139 11.17 -25.32 -8.10
N THR A 140 11.67 -25.74 -6.94
CA THR A 140 13.03 -25.41 -6.52
C THR A 140 13.76 -26.70 -6.18
N PRO A 141 14.64 -27.23 -7.06
CA PRO A 141 15.70 -28.09 -6.57
C PRO A 141 16.69 -27.21 -5.80
N ASN A 142 17.07 -27.69 -4.61
CA ASN A 142 18.12 -27.17 -3.76
C ASN A 142 19.48 -27.27 -4.48
#